data_AF-A0A928ED62-F1
#
_entry.id   AF-A0A928ED62-F1
#
_cell.length_a   1.000
_cell.length_b   1.000
_cell.length_c   1.000
_cell.angle_alpha   90.00
_cell.angle_beta   90.00
_cell.angle_gamma   90.00
#
_symmetry.space_group_name_H-M   'P 1'
#
loop_
_entity.id
_entity.type
_entity.pdbx_description
1 polymer ?
#
loop_
_entity_poly.entity_id
_entity_poly.type
_entity_poly.pdbx_seq_one_letter_code
_entity_poly.pdbx_strand_id
1 'polypeptide(L)'
;MAACWTIRGCEGPENCYGHCPHYELGGRCPVDCAFAECSRPTHKVAEDMMLLLDPDIDRSAAIKECCCICEFFLTNGPKLPA
;
A
#
# COMPACT_ATOMS: atom_id res chain seq x y z
N MET A 1 -13.15 5.96 -7.23
CA MET A 1 -11.70 6.24 -7.02
C MET A 1 -10.91 5.03 -7.51
N ALA A 2 -9.70 5.21 -8.06
CA ALA A 2 -8.89 4.09 -8.52
C ALA A 2 -8.40 3.24 -7.33
N ALA A 3 -8.48 1.91 -7.45
CA ALA A 3 -7.97 0.97 -6.45
C ALA A 3 -6.44 0.98 -6.45
N CYS A 4 -5.81 1.80 -5.60
CA CYS A 4 -4.35 1.99 -5.65
C CYS A 4 -3.54 0.72 -5.38
N TRP A 5 -4.13 -0.28 -4.71
CA TRP A 5 -3.55 -1.60 -4.47
C TRP A 5 -3.57 -2.54 -5.69
N THR A 6 -4.25 -2.19 -6.78
CA THR A 6 -4.16 -2.93 -8.05
C THR A 6 -3.09 -2.38 -8.99
N ILE A 7 -2.47 -1.26 -8.61
CA ILE A 7 -1.44 -0.59 -9.37
C ILE A 7 -0.10 -0.85 -8.67
N ARG A 8 0.92 -1.24 -9.44
CA ARG A 8 2.28 -1.42 -8.90
C ARG A 8 2.73 -0.13 -8.22
N GLY A 9 3.43 -0.27 -7.10
CA GLY A 9 3.98 0.86 -6.36
C GLY A 9 5.17 1.49 -7.10
N CYS A 10 5.63 2.64 -6.61
CA CYS A 10 6.82 3.32 -7.15
C CYS A 10 6.62 3.80 -8.60
N GLU A 11 5.46 4.40 -8.88
CA GLU A 11 5.16 5.00 -10.18
C GLU A 11 6.18 6.07 -10.55
N GLY A 12 6.58 6.11 -11.83
CA GLY A 12 7.50 7.11 -12.36
C GLY A 12 8.81 6.50 -12.88
N PRO A 13 9.43 7.13 -13.88
CA PRO A 13 10.64 6.62 -14.53
C PRO A 13 11.85 6.56 -13.58
N GLU A 14 11.86 7.39 -12.54
CA GLU A 14 12.96 7.48 -11.56
C GLU A 14 12.81 6.47 -10.41
N ASN A 15 11.64 5.83 -10.27
CA ASN A 15 11.26 5.06 -9.07
C ASN A 15 11.37 3.54 -9.28
N CYS A 16 12.19 3.11 -10.24
CA CYS A 16 12.36 1.68 -10.58
C CYS A 16 11.04 0.96 -10.91
N TYR A 17 10.00 1.67 -11.40
CA TYR A 17 8.66 1.11 -11.64
C TYR A 17 8.67 -0.18 -12.48
N GLY A 18 9.59 -0.31 -13.45
CA GLY A 18 9.73 -1.50 -14.29
C GLY A 18 10.52 -2.65 -13.64
N HIS A 19 11.44 -2.34 -12.73
CA HIS A 19 12.52 -3.24 -12.27
C HIS A 19 12.71 -3.22 -10.75
N CYS A 20 11.64 -2.94 -9.99
CA CYS A 20 11.72 -2.89 -8.54
C CYS A 20 11.94 -4.30 -7.97
N PRO A 21 13.08 -4.57 -7.30
CA PRO A 21 13.42 -5.91 -6.83
C PRO A 21 12.47 -6.41 -5.75
N HIS A 22 11.93 -5.53 -4.91
CA HIS A 22 10.94 -5.91 -3.90
C HIS A 22 9.71 -6.53 -4.56
N TYR A 23 9.18 -5.88 -5.61
CA TYR A 23 8.02 -6.39 -6.33
C TYR A 23 8.34 -7.67 -7.12
N GLU A 24 9.48 -7.72 -7.82
CA GLU A 24 9.88 -8.90 -8.61
C GLU A 24 10.08 -10.15 -7.74
N LEU A 25 10.49 -9.97 -6.49
CA LEU A 25 10.60 -11.04 -5.50
C LEU A 25 9.28 -11.32 -4.76
N GLY A 26 8.17 -10.71 -5.17
CA GLY A 26 6.85 -10.89 -4.57
C GLY A 26 6.69 -10.21 -3.20
N GLY A 27 7.64 -9.35 -2.82
CA GLY A 27 7.62 -8.60 -1.57
C GLY A 27 6.91 -7.26 -1.66
N ARG A 28 6.61 -6.71 -0.49
CA ARG A 28 6.09 -5.35 -0.34
C ARG A 28 7.24 -4.32 -0.39
N CYS A 29 6.96 -3.11 -0.87
CA CYS A 29 7.93 -2.02 -0.78
C CYS A 29 8.16 -1.62 0.70
N PRO A 30 9.40 -1.73 1.22
CA PRO A 30 9.69 -1.51 2.64
C PRO A 30 9.70 -0.02 2.99
N VAL A 31 9.52 0.31 4.27
CA VAL A 31 9.38 1.70 4.77
C VAL A 31 10.63 2.56 4.58
N ASP A 32 11.80 1.93 4.49
CA ASP A 32 13.12 2.55 4.35
C ASP A 32 13.60 2.62 2.89
N CYS A 33 12.79 2.15 1.94
CA CYS A 33 13.08 2.34 0.52
C CYS A 33 13.01 3.83 0.18
N ALA A 34 13.96 4.31 -0.63
CA ALA A 34 13.97 5.69 -1.13
C ALA A 34 12.68 6.09 -1.89
N PHE A 35 11.93 5.10 -2.38
CA PHE A 35 10.67 5.29 -3.12
C PHE A 35 9.43 4.77 -2.34
N ALA A 36 9.57 4.58 -1.02
CA ALA A 36 8.51 4.07 -0.15
C ALA A 36 7.33 5.04 -0.01
N GLU A 37 7.58 6.35 -0.11
CA GLU A 37 6.54 7.37 0.04
C GLU A 37 5.44 7.22 -1.03
N CYS A 38 4.19 7.38 -0.64
CA CYS A 38 3.07 7.37 -1.57
C CYS A 38 2.61 8.81 -1.84
N SER A 39 2.87 9.32 -3.05
CA SER A 39 2.51 10.69 -3.43
C SER A 39 1.07 10.83 -3.97
N ARG A 40 0.23 9.79 -3.84
CA ARG A 40 -1.16 9.83 -4.33
C ARG A 40 -2.00 10.76 -3.43
N PRO A 41 -2.91 11.57 -3.99
CA PRO A 41 -3.75 12.49 -3.21
C PRO A 41 -4.73 11.78 -2.26
N THR A 42 -4.98 10.49 -2.47
CA THR A 42 -5.81 9.67 -1.57
C THR A 42 -5.03 9.11 -0.39
N HIS A 43 -3.70 9.27 -0.33
CA HIS A 43 -2.93 8.80 0.82
C HIS A 43 -3.20 9.70 2.03
N LYS A 44 -3.65 9.06 3.12
CA LYS A 44 -3.74 9.65 4.45
C LYS A 44 -3.37 8.59 5.47
N VAL A 45 -2.58 8.92 6.49
CA VAL A 45 -2.32 8.01 7.62
C VAL A 45 -3.58 7.94 8.48
N ALA A 46 -4.01 6.73 8.80
CA ALA A 46 -5.17 6.51 9.65
C ALA A 46 -4.87 6.90 11.10
N GLU A 47 -5.79 7.64 11.71
CA GLU A 47 -5.74 8.01 13.13
C GLU A 47 -6.73 7.18 13.98
N ASP A 48 -7.66 6.49 13.33
CA ASP A 48 -8.64 5.62 14.00
C ASP A 48 -8.03 4.25 14.34
N MET A 49 -7.93 3.95 15.63
CA MET A 49 -7.40 2.70 16.15
C MET A 49 -8.25 1.48 15.76
N MET A 50 -9.57 1.63 15.63
CA MET A 50 -10.43 0.51 15.22
C MET A 50 -10.12 0.11 13.78
N LEU A 51 -9.86 1.09 12.93
CA LEU A 51 -9.48 0.86 11.54
C LEU A 51 -8.07 0.27 11.42
N LEU A 52 -7.12 0.76 12.21
CA LEU A 52 -5.74 0.25 12.24
C LEU A 52 -5.65 -1.21 12.69
N LEU A 53 -6.54 -1.62 13.60
CA LEU A 53 -6.54 -2.96 14.22
C LEU A 53 -7.58 -3.90 13.63
N ASP A 54 -8.36 -3.47 12.63
CA ASP A 54 -9.39 -4.29 11.98
C ASP A 54 -8.76 -5.57 11.39
N PRO A 55 -9.12 -6.76 11.91
CA PRO A 55 -8.56 -8.03 11.46
C PRO A 55 -9.11 -8.48 10.10
N ASP A 56 -10.24 -7.91 9.65
CA ASP A 56 -10.89 -8.32 8.42
C ASP A 56 -10.22 -7.71 7.18
N ILE A 57 -9.31 -6.75 7.35
CA ILE A 57 -8.59 -6.12 6.25
C ILE A 57 -7.49 -7.07 5.72
N ASP A 58 -7.55 -7.36 4.42
CA ASP A 58 -6.51 -8.11 3.74
C ASP A 58 -5.28 -7.23 3.47
N ARG A 59 -4.41 -7.14 4.47
CA ARG A 59 -3.14 -6.41 4.37
C ARG A 59 -2.15 -7.09 3.42
N SER A 60 -2.36 -8.34 3.00
CA SER A 60 -1.45 -8.98 2.03
C SER A 60 -1.49 -8.31 0.66
N ALA A 61 -2.63 -7.69 0.31
CA ALA A 61 -2.80 -6.89 -0.90
C ALA A 61 -2.12 -5.52 -0.85
N ALA A 62 -1.55 -5.10 0.29
CA ALA A 62 -0.84 -3.83 0.41
C ALA A 62 0.45 -3.86 -0.41
N ILE A 63 0.59 -2.87 -1.31
CA ILE A 63 1.75 -2.74 -2.22
C ILE A 63 2.98 -2.13 -1.53
N LYS A 64 2.77 -1.22 -0.57
CA LYS A 64 3.82 -0.58 0.24
C LYS A 64 3.52 -0.75 1.72
N GLU A 65 4.54 -0.85 2.57
CA GLU A 65 4.35 -0.97 4.03
C GLU A 65 3.50 0.17 4.59
N CYS A 66 3.66 1.40 4.07
CA CYS A 66 2.83 2.54 4.46
C CYS A 66 1.33 2.37 4.13
N CYS A 67 0.96 1.48 3.20
CA CYS A 67 -0.44 1.18 2.89
C CYS A 67 -1.13 0.48 4.07
N CYS A 68 -0.41 -0.26 4.92
CA CYS A 68 -0.98 -0.94 6.09
C CYS A 68 -1.48 0.01 7.18
N ILE A 69 -1.13 1.29 7.09
CA ILE A 69 -1.62 2.36 7.97
C ILE A 69 -2.33 3.47 7.18
N CYS A 70 -2.62 3.24 5.89
CA CYS A 70 -3.25 4.23 5.04
C CYS A 70 -4.77 4.14 5.16
N GLU A 71 -5.43 5.21 5.63
CA GLU A 71 -6.87 5.28 5.85
C GLU A 71 -7.67 4.89 4.59
N PHE A 72 -7.22 5.33 3.41
CA PHE A 72 -7.87 5.00 2.15
C PHE A 72 -7.82 3.50 1.85
N PHE A 73 -6.66 2.86 2.05
CA PHE A 73 -6.50 1.42 1.87
C PHE A 73 -7.31 0.65 2.91
N LEU A 74 -7.24 1.04 4.18
CA LEU A 74 -7.92 0.33 5.25
C LEU A 74 -9.46 0.40 5.11
N THR A 75 -9.97 1.51 4.58
CA THR A 75 -11.40 1.72 4.36
C THR A 75 -11.93 1.05 3.09
N ASN A 76 -11.16 1.06 2.00
CA ASN A 76 -11.66 0.67 0.67
C ASN A 76 -11.00 -0.58 0.09
N GLY A 77 -9.92 -1.04 0.71
CA GLY A 77 -9.13 -2.18 0.28
C GLY A 77 -9.88 -3.51 0.41
N PRO A 78 -9.28 -4.60 -0.09
CA PRO A 78 -9.85 -5.92 0.03
C PRO A 78 -9.98 -6.35 1.49
N LYS A 79 -11.01 -7.14 1.75
CA LYS A 79 -11.23 -7.83 3.03
C LYS A 79 -10.88 -9.30 2.87
N LEU A 80 -10.49 -9.95 3.97
CA LEU A 80 -10.29 -11.39 4.02
C LEU A 80 -11.63 -12.11 3.75
N PRO A 81 -11.60 -13.30 3.14
CA PRO A 81 -12.80 -14.12 3.02
C PRO A 81 -13.32 -14.50 4.42
N ALA A 82 -14.64 -14.53 4.56
CA ALA A 82 -15.34 -14.93 5.79
C ALA A 82 -15.17 -16.43 6.10
#